data_AF-A0A951UQZ3-F1
#
_entry.id   AF-A0A951UQZ3-F1
#
_cell.length_a   1.000
_cell.length_b   1.000
_cell.length_c   1.000
_cell.angle_alpha   90.00
_cell.angle_beta   90.00
_cell.angle_gamma   90.00
#
_symmetry.space_group_name_H-M   'P 1'
#
loop_
_entity.id
_entity.type
_entity.pdbx_description
1 polymer ?
#
loop_
_entity_poly.entity_id
_entity_poly.type
_entity_poly.pdbx_seq_one_letter_code
_entity_poly.pdbx_strand_id
1 'polypeptide(L)'
;MNVFPVGAAEQSSGIFNANEHGRSGTNKLFELDSCPMYERVDFLDGTFLMVCLPLARHALISAYRQELRSNLEGIGYWVPSMDSTLFATWGIYYTQISKLMEPAFDAAAMTPDSRHRFFICSTPVERNGEMFVGLPQLDLLLGMGYPEPVTVDRPNQNKGIVHITSGDPARDLLADLLIMFKDQALPLSDRYSFDYLNKLVLQTAQRKDPELQKKLQAEADKKRFEQLNAGAAVREHYRRMNIVVPDDF
;
A
#
# COMPACT_ATOMS: atom_id res chain seq x y z
N MET A 1 -22.42 -32.71 -62.97
CA MET A 1 -22.40 -32.53 -61.51
C MET A 1 -22.63 -31.06 -61.21
N ASN A 2 -23.79 -30.79 -60.63
CA ASN A 2 -24.19 -29.69 -59.74
C ASN A 2 -23.63 -28.26 -59.88
N VAL A 3 -24.60 -27.38 -60.25
CA VAL A 3 -24.96 -26.09 -59.63
C VAL A 3 -24.02 -24.88 -59.81
N PHE A 4 -24.35 -24.09 -60.85
CA PHE A 4 -24.32 -22.62 -60.95
C PHE A 4 -25.20 -21.94 -59.86
N PRO A 5 -25.31 -20.59 -59.73
CA PRO A 5 -24.33 -19.49 -59.77
C PRO A 5 -24.73 -18.26 -58.87
N VAL A 6 -24.17 -17.05 -59.16
CA VAL A 6 -24.75 -15.67 -59.01
C VAL A 6 -25.20 -15.25 -57.59
N GLY A 7 -24.82 -14.11 -56.99
CA GLY A 7 -24.64 -12.76 -57.51
C GLY A 7 -25.78 -11.85 -57.02
N ALA A 8 -25.42 -10.65 -56.56
CA ALA A 8 -26.23 -9.44 -56.40
C ALA A 8 -27.17 -9.27 -55.17
N ALA A 9 -27.46 -7.97 -54.94
CA ALA A 9 -28.43 -7.35 -54.02
C ALA A 9 -27.98 -7.19 -52.56
N GLU A 10 -28.16 -6.08 -51.86
CA GLU A 10 -28.97 -4.89 -52.12
C GLU A 10 -28.60 -3.80 -51.08
N GLN A 11 -28.59 -2.53 -51.51
CA GLN A 11 -28.88 -1.41 -50.62
C GLN A 11 -30.41 -1.35 -50.46
N SER A 12 -30.91 -1.35 -49.22
CA SER A 12 -32.21 -0.74 -48.93
C SER A 12 -32.20 -0.07 -47.55
N SER A 13 -32.66 1.17 -47.59
CA SER A 13 -32.91 2.07 -46.48
C SER A 13 -34.13 1.63 -45.66
N GLY A 14 -33.98 1.61 -44.34
CA GLY A 14 -35.08 1.51 -43.40
C GLY A 14 -34.78 2.33 -42.15
N ILE A 15 -35.51 3.43 -41.98
CA ILE A 15 -35.44 4.34 -40.85
C ILE A 15 -36.05 3.66 -39.61
N PHE A 16 -35.32 3.64 -38.49
CA PHE A 16 -35.92 3.58 -37.15
C PHE A 16 -35.14 4.50 -36.21
N ASN A 17 -35.80 5.59 -35.82
CA ASN A 17 -35.42 6.46 -34.70
C ASN A 17 -35.80 5.74 -33.41
N ALA A 18 -34.86 5.59 -32.47
CA ALA A 18 -35.14 5.63 -31.03
C ALA A 18 -33.81 5.75 -30.26
N ASN A 19 -33.72 6.81 -29.46
CA ASN A 19 -32.88 6.93 -28.28
C ASN A 19 -32.64 5.59 -27.59
N GLU A 20 -31.40 5.30 -27.21
CA GLU A 20 -31.12 4.86 -25.83
C GLU A 20 -29.62 4.94 -25.51
N HIS A 21 -29.34 5.53 -24.36
CA HIS A 21 -28.04 5.67 -23.75
C HIS A 21 -27.44 4.29 -23.44
N GLY A 22 -26.41 3.89 -24.18
CA GLY A 22 -25.65 2.67 -23.93
C GLY A 22 -24.19 2.98 -23.67
N ARG A 23 -23.86 3.23 -22.40
CA ARG A 23 -22.52 3.38 -21.82
C ARG A 23 -21.42 2.61 -22.58
N SER A 24 -20.59 3.32 -23.34
CA SER A 24 -19.21 2.92 -23.59
C SER A 24 -18.33 3.64 -22.58
N GLY A 25 -18.45 3.23 -21.31
CA GLY A 25 -17.50 3.57 -20.27
C GLY A 25 -16.32 2.63 -20.43
N THR A 26 -15.37 2.98 -21.29
CA THR A 26 -14.06 2.33 -21.29
C THR A 26 -13.47 2.44 -19.89
N ASN A 27 -13.23 1.28 -19.25
CA ASN A 27 -12.60 1.14 -17.93
C ASN A 27 -11.26 1.89 -17.87
N LYS A 28 -11.29 3.19 -17.57
CA LYS A 28 -10.12 4.01 -17.21
C LYS A 28 -9.85 3.93 -15.70
N LEU A 29 -9.88 2.72 -15.14
CA LEU A 29 -9.65 2.52 -13.70
C LEU A 29 -8.20 2.08 -13.40
N PHE A 30 -7.31 2.07 -14.39
CA PHE A 30 -6.01 1.38 -14.30
C PHE A 30 -4.78 2.21 -14.67
N GLU A 31 -4.88 3.54 -14.76
CA GLU A 31 -3.70 4.41 -14.79
C GLU A 31 -3.33 4.78 -13.34
N LEU A 32 -2.88 3.79 -12.56
CA LEU A 32 -2.31 3.97 -11.22
C LEU A 32 -0.79 4.18 -11.34
N ASP A 33 -0.38 5.39 -11.72
CA ASP A 33 1.05 5.80 -11.81
C ASP A 33 1.71 6.08 -10.45
N SER A 34 1.03 5.80 -9.33
CA SER A 34 1.56 6.07 -8.01
C SER A 34 1.96 4.77 -7.31
N CYS A 35 3.22 4.36 -7.42
CA CYS A 35 3.79 3.41 -6.47
C CYS A 35 4.02 4.14 -5.14
N PRO A 36 3.35 3.76 -4.04
CA PRO A 36 3.38 4.54 -2.80
C PRO A 36 4.65 4.33 -1.98
N MET A 37 5.46 3.33 -2.31
CA MET A 37 6.63 2.94 -1.52
C MET A 37 7.84 2.67 -2.40
N TYR A 38 8.95 3.30 -2.04
CA TYR A 38 10.23 3.18 -2.73
C TYR A 38 11.29 2.74 -1.75
N GLU A 39 12.14 1.81 -2.19
CA GLU A 39 13.28 1.34 -1.43
C GLU A 39 14.57 1.72 -2.15
N ARG A 40 15.58 2.09 -1.36
CA ARG A 40 16.89 2.45 -1.89
C ARG A 40 17.74 1.20 -2.10
N VAL A 41 18.36 1.12 -3.27
CA VAL A 41 19.38 0.12 -3.64
C VAL A 41 20.68 0.82 -3.99
N ASP A 42 21.79 0.38 -3.39
CA ASP A 42 23.13 0.97 -3.57
C ASP A 42 24.05 0.06 -4.40
N PHE A 43 24.74 0.64 -5.37
CA PHE A 43 25.61 -0.04 -6.33
C PHE A 43 27.10 0.08 -5.98
N LEU A 44 27.90 -0.84 -6.51
CA LEU A 44 29.35 -0.89 -6.32
C LEU A 44 30.08 0.35 -6.86
N ASP A 45 29.50 1.04 -7.84
CA ASP A 45 30.04 2.28 -8.43
C ASP A 45 29.73 3.53 -7.59
N GLY A 46 29.03 3.38 -6.45
CA GLY A 46 28.63 4.47 -5.57
C GLY A 46 27.33 5.15 -5.98
N THR A 47 26.66 4.71 -7.05
CA THR A 47 25.34 5.18 -7.44
C THR A 47 24.24 4.48 -6.63
N PHE A 48 23.01 5.02 -6.69
CA PHE A 48 21.84 4.40 -6.08
C PHE A 48 20.61 4.50 -6.97
N LEU A 49 19.67 3.58 -6.79
CA LEU A 49 18.34 3.61 -7.42
C LEU A 49 17.26 3.55 -6.34
N MET A 50 16.17 4.28 -6.57
CA MET A 50 14.92 4.12 -5.82
C MET A 50 14.06 3.13 -6.61
N VAL A 51 13.81 1.97 -6.04
CA VAL A 51 13.07 0.88 -6.68
C VAL A 51 11.72 0.71 -6.03
N CYS A 52 10.72 0.40 -6.83
CA CYS A 52 9.35 0.23 -6.39
C CYS A 52 8.78 -1.05 -6.98
N LEU A 53 7.72 -1.57 -6.37
CA LEU A 53 7.10 -2.80 -6.81
C LEU A 53 6.09 -2.51 -7.95
N PRO A 54 6.29 -3.08 -9.16
CA PRO A 54 5.30 -2.97 -10.20
C PRO A 54 4.12 -3.90 -9.93
N LEU A 55 2.93 -3.32 -9.77
CA LEU A 55 1.70 -4.05 -9.40
C LEU A 55 1.40 -5.22 -10.34
N ALA A 56 1.58 -5.01 -11.66
CA ALA A 56 1.33 -6.04 -12.66
C ALA A 56 2.20 -7.31 -12.49
N ARG A 57 3.32 -7.22 -11.77
CA ARG A 57 4.29 -8.31 -11.58
C ARG A 57 4.33 -8.81 -10.13
N HIS A 58 3.52 -8.25 -9.23
CA HIS A 58 3.50 -8.60 -7.81
C HIS A 58 3.46 -10.11 -7.57
N ALA A 59 2.50 -10.82 -8.20
CA ALA A 59 2.33 -12.25 -7.98
C ALA A 59 3.57 -13.07 -8.36
N LEU A 60 4.24 -12.69 -9.46
CA LEU A 60 5.44 -13.37 -9.93
C LEU A 60 6.65 -13.07 -9.04
N ILE A 61 6.79 -11.82 -8.61
CA ILE A 61 7.83 -11.40 -7.65
C ILE A 61 7.66 -12.14 -6.32
N SER A 62 6.42 -12.23 -5.82
CA SER A 62 6.08 -12.95 -4.60
C SER A 62 6.43 -14.44 -4.70
N ALA A 63 6.15 -15.09 -5.84
CA ALA A 63 6.51 -16.49 -6.06
C ALA A 63 8.04 -16.71 -6.00
N TYR A 64 8.83 -15.89 -6.70
CA TYR A 64 10.30 -15.98 -6.60
C TYR A 64 10.83 -15.72 -5.20
N ARG A 65 10.22 -14.77 -4.47
CA ARG A 65 10.55 -14.49 -3.07
C ARG A 65 10.24 -15.70 -2.19
N GLN A 66 9.09 -16.35 -2.37
CA GLN A 66 8.70 -17.52 -1.58
C GLN A 66 9.68 -18.69 -1.78
N GLU A 67 10.06 -18.96 -3.03
CA GLU A 67 11.09 -19.95 -3.35
C GLU A 67 12.44 -19.62 -2.70
N LEU A 68 12.89 -18.36 -2.80
CA LEU A 68 14.12 -17.92 -2.12
C LEU A 68 14.06 -18.14 -0.60
N ARG A 69 12.91 -17.82 0.02
CA ARG A 69 12.73 -18.00 1.47
C ARG A 69 12.73 -19.46 1.90
N SER A 70 12.08 -20.34 1.14
CA SER A 70 12.08 -21.77 1.45
C SER A 70 13.50 -22.35 1.41
N ASN A 71 14.33 -21.91 0.47
CA ASN A 71 15.73 -22.33 0.39
C ASN A 71 16.61 -21.80 1.54
N LEU A 72 16.21 -20.70 2.18
CA LEU A 72 16.93 -20.10 3.31
C LEU A 72 16.47 -20.65 4.67
N GLU A 73 15.41 -21.46 4.70
CA GLU A 73 14.86 -22.00 5.93
C GLU A 73 15.91 -22.88 6.65
N GLY A 74 16.10 -22.63 7.95
CA GLY A 74 17.10 -23.32 8.76
C GLY A 74 18.55 -22.80 8.63
N ILE A 75 18.80 -21.79 7.79
CA ILE A 75 20.11 -21.15 7.65
C ILE A 75 20.20 -19.91 8.54
N GLY A 76 21.30 -19.75 9.28
CA GLY A 76 21.59 -18.55 10.05
C GLY A 76 22.09 -17.39 9.18
N TYR A 77 21.25 -16.89 8.27
CA TYR A 77 21.65 -15.94 7.22
C TYR A 77 21.70 -14.48 7.66
N TRP A 78 21.63 -14.18 8.95
CA TRP A 78 21.39 -12.83 9.49
C TRP A 78 22.56 -11.83 9.39
N VAL A 79 23.65 -12.21 8.71
CA VAL A 79 24.88 -11.42 8.65
C VAL A 79 25.20 -11.07 7.19
N PRO A 80 25.42 -9.78 6.86
CA PRO A 80 25.74 -9.36 5.50
C PRO A 80 26.97 -10.01 4.88
N SER A 81 27.93 -10.48 5.70
CA SER A 81 29.11 -11.21 5.24
C SER A 81 28.77 -12.54 4.54
N MET A 82 27.58 -13.09 4.77
CA MET A 82 27.12 -14.30 4.08
C MET A 82 26.69 -14.04 2.64
N ASP A 83 26.43 -12.79 2.26
CA ASP A 83 25.88 -12.43 0.95
C ASP A 83 26.65 -13.03 -0.23
N SER A 84 27.98 -13.08 -0.19
CA SER A 84 28.77 -13.68 -1.27
C SER A 84 28.41 -15.16 -1.52
N THR A 85 28.17 -15.91 -0.44
CA THR A 85 27.80 -17.33 -0.51
C THR A 85 26.34 -17.49 -0.91
N LEU A 86 25.44 -16.69 -0.32
CA LEU A 86 24.01 -16.72 -0.62
C LEU A 86 23.76 -16.35 -2.09
N PHE A 87 24.41 -15.30 -2.58
CA PHE A 87 24.29 -14.82 -3.95
C PHE A 87 24.89 -15.81 -4.96
N ALA A 88 26.03 -16.44 -4.64
CA ALA A 88 26.60 -17.49 -5.49
C ALA A 88 25.65 -18.70 -5.63
N THR A 89 24.93 -19.05 -4.55
CA THR A 89 24.05 -20.22 -4.53
C THR A 89 22.68 -19.93 -5.15
N TRP A 90 22.10 -18.78 -4.83
CA TRP A 90 20.70 -18.44 -5.14
C TRP A 90 20.54 -17.21 -6.01
N GLY A 91 21.62 -16.70 -6.61
CA GLY A 91 21.62 -15.46 -7.42
C GLY A 91 20.64 -15.45 -8.58
N ILE A 92 20.17 -16.63 -9.03
CA ILE A 92 19.08 -16.72 -10.01
C ILE A 92 17.80 -16.01 -9.52
N TYR A 93 17.39 -16.20 -8.26
CA TYR A 93 16.19 -15.57 -7.71
C TYR A 93 16.35 -14.05 -7.61
N TYR A 94 17.53 -13.59 -7.18
CA TYR A 94 17.88 -12.18 -7.07
C TYR A 94 17.77 -11.51 -8.44
N THR A 95 18.33 -12.16 -9.46
CA THR A 95 18.31 -11.69 -10.85
C THR A 95 16.89 -11.64 -11.41
N GLN A 96 16.08 -12.67 -11.18
CA GLN A 96 14.69 -12.70 -11.68
C GLN A 96 13.84 -11.63 -11.01
N ILE A 97 13.94 -11.46 -9.69
CA ILE A 97 13.23 -10.41 -8.98
C ILE A 97 13.67 -9.03 -9.49
N SER A 98 14.97 -8.74 -9.57
CA SER A 98 15.50 -7.42 -9.98
C SER A 98 15.07 -7.01 -11.39
N LYS A 99 14.93 -7.97 -12.32
CA LYS A 99 14.40 -7.74 -13.68
C LYS A 99 12.91 -7.38 -13.70
N LEU A 100 12.17 -7.87 -12.70
CA LEU A 100 10.74 -7.64 -12.59
C LEU A 100 10.43 -6.30 -11.91
N MET A 101 11.36 -5.71 -11.15
CA MET A 101 11.20 -4.42 -10.45
C MET A 101 11.12 -3.21 -11.38
N GLU A 102 10.76 -2.05 -10.81
CA GLU A 102 10.68 -0.77 -11.52
C GLU A 102 11.46 0.33 -10.76
N PRO A 103 12.50 0.95 -11.36
CA PRO A 103 13.19 0.48 -12.56
C PRO A 103 13.81 -0.90 -12.35
N ALA A 104 13.98 -1.65 -13.44
CA ALA A 104 14.73 -2.90 -13.41
C ALA A 104 16.22 -2.61 -13.14
N PHE A 105 16.88 -3.48 -12.38
CA PHE A 105 18.28 -3.31 -12.00
C PHE A 105 19.05 -4.65 -12.01
N ASP A 106 20.37 -4.57 -11.89
CA ASP A 106 21.25 -5.72 -11.80
C ASP A 106 21.67 -5.99 -10.35
N ALA A 107 21.24 -7.13 -9.80
CA ALA A 107 21.62 -7.56 -8.45
C ALA A 107 23.13 -7.83 -8.31
N ALA A 108 23.83 -8.19 -9.40
CA ALA A 108 25.27 -8.41 -9.34
C ALA A 108 26.05 -7.11 -9.14
N ALA A 109 25.52 -5.99 -9.65
CA ALA A 109 26.12 -4.66 -9.53
C ALA A 109 25.87 -3.99 -8.17
N MET A 110 24.95 -4.53 -7.35
CA MET A 110 24.68 -4.02 -6.00
C MET A 110 25.86 -4.26 -5.05
N THR A 111 25.99 -3.38 -4.06
CA THR A 111 26.87 -3.66 -2.92
C THR A 111 26.37 -4.89 -2.15
N PRO A 112 27.25 -5.73 -1.57
CA PRO A 112 26.83 -6.92 -0.82
C PRO A 112 25.87 -6.62 0.33
N ASP A 113 26.09 -5.50 1.03
CA ASP A 113 25.21 -5.07 2.13
C ASP A 113 23.82 -4.64 1.62
N SER A 114 23.75 -3.83 0.56
CA SER A 114 22.45 -3.45 -0.03
C SER A 114 21.72 -4.67 -0.60
N ARG A 115 22.42 -5.58 -1.27
CA ARG A 115 21.86 -6.84 -1.77
C ARG A 115 21.29 -7.69 -0.64
N HIS A 116 22.05 -7.86 0.44
CA HIS A 116 21.59 -8.61 1.61
C HIS A 116 20.36 -7.99 2.26
N ARG A 117 20.36 -6.66 2.43
CA ARG A 117 19.20 -5.93 3.01
C ARG A 117 17.96 -6.02 2.14
N PHE A 118 18.14 -5.98 0.83
CA PHE A 118 17.02 -6.00 -0.09
C PHE A 118 16.35 -7.37 -0.16
N PHE A 119 17.13 -8.45 -0.27
CA PHE A 119 16.62 -9.80 -0.52
C PHE A 119 16.52 -10.70 0.73
N ILE A 120 17.34 -10.50 1.76
CA ILE A 120 17.59 -11.50 2.81
C ILE A 120 17.14 -11.06 4.19
N CYS A 121 17.69 -9.96 4.72
CA CYS A 121 17.23 -9.35 5.97
C CYS A 121 17.81 -7.94 6.13
N SER A 122 17.01 -7.03 6.69
CA SER A 122 17.49 -5.72 7.12
C SER A 122 18.18 -5.77 8.48
N THR A 123 18.60 -4.61 8.97
CA THR A 123 19.07 -4.46 10.35
C THR A 123 18.00 -4.95 11.36
N PRO A 124 18.39 -5.71 12.41
CA PRO A 124 17.48 -6.11 13.47
C PRO A 124 16.74 -4.93 14.08
N VAL A 125 15.50 -5.17 14.50
CA VAL A 125 14.61 -4.14 15.06
C VAL A 125 14.14 -4.58 16.44
N GLU A 126 14.29 -3.71 17.43
CA GLU A 126 13.71 -3.92 18.75
C GLU A 126 12.22 -3.50 18.73
N ARG A 127 11.34 -4.40 19.15
CA ARG A 127 9.92 -4.10 19.35
C ARG A 127 9.47 -4.68 20.68
N ASN A 128 8.90 -3.84 21.53
CA ASN A 128 8.39 -4.22 22.86
C ASN A 128 9.44 -4.92 23.75
N GLY A 129 10.71 -4.52 23.66
CA GLY A 129 11.81 -5.12 24.41
C GLY A 129 12.30 -6.48 23.87
N GLU A 130 11.75 -6.96 22.75
CA GLU A 130 12.23 -8.16 22.05
C GLU A 130 12.94 -7.77 20.75
N MET A 131 14.06 -8.45 20.47
CA MET A 131 14.82 -8.26 19.24
C MET A 131 14.25 -9.14 18.13
N PHE A 132 13.76 -8.52 17.07
CA PHE A 132 13.29 -9.19 15.86
C PHE A 132 14.33 -9.06 14.77
N VAL A 133 14.39 -10.06 13.89
CA VAL A 133 15.22 -9.91 12.71
C VAL A 133 14.59 -8.93 11.74
N GLY A 134 15.43 -8.09 11.16
CA GLY A 134 15.07 -7.10 10.16
C GLY A 134 14.37 -7.70 8.95
N LEU A 135 13.21 -7.14 8.61
CA LEU A 135 12.45 -7.51 7.43
C LEU A 135 13.16 -6.97 6.17
N PRO A 136 13.41 -7.77 5.13
CA PRO A 136 13.98 -7.27 3.90
C PRO A 136 13.14 -6.18 3.27
N GLN A 137 13.81 -5.32 2.52
CA GLN A 137 13.13 -4.26 1.76
C GLN A 137 12.15 -4.83 0.73
N LEU A 138 12.48 -5.97 0.10
CA LEU A 138 11.54 -6.65 -0.78
C LEU A 138 10.26 -7.08 -0.06
N ASP A 139 10.37 -7.50 1.19
CA ASP A 139 9.23 -7.94 1.97
C ASP A 139 8.34 -6.74 2.35
N LEU A 140 8.96 -5.61 2.70
CA LEU A 140 8.25 -4.34 2.89
C LEU A 140 7.49 -3.96 1.62
N LEU A 141 8.15 -3.96 0.45
CA LEU A 141 7.54 -3.66 -0.85
C LEU A 141 6.35 -4.56 -1.20
N LEU A 142 6.36 -5.81 -0.74
CA LEU A 142 5.26 -6.78 -0.88
C LEU A 142 4.14 -6.60 0.18
N GLY A 143 4.16 -5.50 0.94
CA GLY A 143 3.14 -5.21 1.94
C GLY A 143 3.23 -6.09 3.19
N MET A 144 4.35 -6.77 3.40
CA MET A 144 4.57 -7.52 4.64
C MET A 144 5.06 -6.61 5.75
N GLY A 145 4.71 -6.97 6.97
CA GLY A 145 5.24 -6.32 8.15
C GLY A 145 5.31 -7.27 9.34
N TYR A 146 5.81 -6.74 10.44
CA TYR A 146 5.78 -7.45 11.70
C TYR A 146 4.33 -7.51 12.22
N PRO A 147 3.92 -8.64 12.80
CA PRO A 147 2.62 -8.74 13.45
C PRO A 147 2.48 -7.66 14.54
N GLU A 148 1.28 -7.11 14.69
CA GLU A 148 0.97 -6.25 15.83
C GLU A 148 1.12 -7.04 17.14
N PRO A 149 1.45 -6.36 18.26
CA PRO A 149 1.55 -7.03 19.55
C PRO A 149 0.25 -7.76 19.87
N VAL A 150 0.38 -9.05 20.14
CA VAL A 150 -0.70 -9.88 20.66
C VAL A 150 -1.17 -9.26 21.99
N THR A 151 -2.34 -8.65 22.00
CA THR A 151 -3.01 -8.29 23.24
C THR A 151 -3.38 -9.56 24.00
N VAL A 152 -3.42 -9.47 25.34
CA VAL A 152 -3.59 -10.59 26.28
C VAL A 152 -4.82 -11.47 25.97
N ASP A 153 -5.77 -10.96 25.19
CA ASP A 153 -7.01 -11.64 24.80
C ASP A 153 -6.88 -12.61 23.60
N ARG A 154 -5.74 -12.68 22.89
CA ARG A 154 -5.56 -13.61 21.75
C ARG A 154 -4.18 -14.29 21.70
N PRO A 155 -3.84 -15.16 22.67
CA PRO A 155 -2.49 -15.69 22.88
C PRO A 155 -1.90 -16.56 21.74
N ASN A 156 -2.58 -16.73 20.61
CA ASN A 156 -2.20 -17.71 19.57
C ASN A 156 -2.22 -17.20 18.13
N GLN A 157 -2.17 -15.89 17.87
CA GLN A 157 -2.13 -15.38 16.49
C GLN A 157 -0.74 -14.83 16.14
N ASN A 158 0.01 -15.66 15.41
CA ASN A 158 1.15 -15.36 14.54
C ASN A 158 2.39 -14.68 15.14
N LYS A 159 3.36 -15.50 15.58
CA LYS A 159 4.77 -15.12 15.79
C LYS A 159 5.59 -15.09 14.49
N GLY A 160 5.00 -14.64 13.37
CA GLY A 160 5.63 -14.66 12.05
C GLY A 160 5.26 -13.42 11.24
N ILE A 161 6.05 -13.13 10.20
CA ILE A 161 5.79 -12.06 9.23
C ILE A 161 4.39 -12.30 8.63
N VAL A 162 3.52 -11.28 8.67
CA VAL A 162 2.15 -11.36 8.15
C VAL A 162 2.05 -10.46 6.92
N HIS A 163 1.30 -10.89 5.90
CA HIS A 163 0.85 -9.98 4.85
C HIS A 163 -0.15 -9.01 5.47
N ILE A 164 0.28 -7.77 5.65
CA ILE A 164 -0.57 -6.70 6.20
C ILE A 164 -1.44 -6.12 5.07
N THR A 165 -0.88 -6.09 3.86
CA THR A 165 -1.54 -5.59 2.66
C THR A 165 -1.17 -6.47 1.46
N SER A 166 -1.95 -6.43 0.39
CA SER A 166 -1.63 -7.04 -0.90
C SER A 166 -0.66 -6.19 -1.73
N GLY A 167 -0.29 -5.00 -1.24
CA GLY A 167 0.58 -4.05 -1.94
C GLY A 167 -0.08 -3.33 -3.12
N ASP A 168 -1.33 -3.69 -3.45
CA ASP A 168 -2.15 -3.04 -4.47
C ASP A 168 -3.22 -2.20 -3.77
N PRO A 169 -3.10 -0.86 -3.78
CA PRO A 169 -4.05 0.01 -3.11
C PRO A 169 -5.51 -0.23 -3.53
N ALA A 170 -5.76 -0.64 -4.78
CA ALA A 170 -7.10 -0.94 -5.28
C ALA A 170 -7.64 -2.25 -4.72
N ARG A 171 -6.81 -3.28 -4.61
CA ARG A 171 -7.20 -4.56 -3.99
C ARG A 171 -7.33 -4.43 -2.48
N ASP A 172 -6.45 -3.68 -1.86
CA ASP A 172 -6.50 -3.41 -0.42
C ASP A 172 -7.74 -2.61 -0.09
N LEU A 173 -8.05 -1.56 -0.87
CA LEU A 173 -9.29 -0.82 -0.71
C LEU A 173 -10.53 -1.68 -0.97
N LEU A 174 -10.52 -2.54 -1.99
CA LEU A 174 -11.64 -3.44 -2.25
C LEU A 174 -11.80 -4.48 -1.12
N ALA A 175 -10.70 -5.00 -0.59
CA ALA A 175 -10.72 -5.89 0.56
C ALA A 175 -11.28 -5.19 1.80
N ASP A 176 -10.84 -3.96 2.06
CA ASP A 176 -11.38 -3.13 3.15
C ASP A 176 -12.88 -2.87 2.96
N LEU A 177 -13.30 -2.55 1.74
CA LEU A 177 -14.71 -2.38 1.40
C LEU A 177 -15.52 -3.66 1.66
N LEU A 178 -14.99 -4.83 1.25
CA LEU A 178 -15.62 -6.14 1.47
C LEU A 178 -15.72 -6.48 2.96
N ILE A 179 -14.69 -6.16 3.75
CA ILE A 179 -14.67 -6.37 5.20
C ILE A 179 -15.68 -5.44 5.89
N MET A 180 -15.76 -4.17 5.48
CA MET A 180 -16.57 -3.17 6.17
C MET A 180 -18.03 -3.16 5.74
N PHE A 181 -18.31 -3.31 4.45
CA PHE A 181 -19.62 -3.12 3.83
C PHE A 181 -20.21 -4.39 3.21
N LYS A 182 -19.45 -5.49 3.19
CA LYS A 182 -19.88 -6.83 2.75
C LYS A 182 -20.55 -6.78 1.36
N ASP A 183 -21.84 -7.09 1.29
CA ASP A 183 -22.61 -7.19 0.04
C ASP A 183 -22.71 -5.86 -0.72
N GLN A 184 -22.46 -4.72 -0.06
CA GLN A 184 -22.45 -3.41 -0.70
C GLN A 184 -21.08 -3.02 -1.29
N ALA A 185 -20.01 -3.77 -1.03
CA ALA A 185 -18.67 -3.43 -1.48
C ALA A 185 -18.55 -3.33 -3.00
N LEU A 186 -19.08 -4.32 -3.74
CA LEU A 186 -19.03 -4.36 -5.20
C LEU A 186 -19.89 -3.24 -5.84
N PRO A 187 -21.16 -3.02 -5.41
CA PRO A 187 -21.91 -1.85 -5.86
C PRO A 187 -21.26 -0.50 -5.57
N LEU A 188 -20.50 -0.38 -4.47
CA LEU A 188 -19.78 0.84 -4.11
C LEU A 188 -18.55 1.04 -4.99
N SER A 189 -17.76 -0.01 -5.24
CA SER A 189 -16.58 0.05 -6.11
C SER A 189 -16.93 0.43 -7.55
N ASP A 190 -18.10 0.02 -8.03
CA ASP A 190 -18.54 0.30 -9.40
C ASP A 190 -19.08 1.73 -9.60
N ARG A 191 -19.49 2.40 -8.51
CA ARG A 191 -20.21 3.69 -8.56
C ARG A 191 -19.36 4.89 -8.16
N TYR A 192 -18.36 4.70 -7.31
CA TYR A 192 -17.62 5.79 -6.71
C TYR A 192 -16.13 5.71 -7.04
N SER A 193 -15.46 6.86 -7.04
CA SER A 193 -14.03 6.93 -7.31
C SER A 193 -13.20 6.34 -6.16
N PHE A 194 -11.99 5.91 -6.48
CA PHE A 194 -11.01 5.38 -5.53
C PHE A 194 -10.81 6.31 -4.32
N ASP A 195 -10.58 7.61 -4.54
CA ASP A 195 -10.39 8.59 -3.47
C ASP A 195 -11.60 8.71 -2.53
N TYR A 196 -12.81 8.64 -3.10
CA TYR A 196 -14.03 8.71 -2.31
C TYR A 196 -14.18 7.46 -1.44
N LEU A 197 -13.94 6.30 -2.02
CA LEU A 197 -14.01 5.01 -1.34
C LEU A 197 -12.94 4.90 -0.24
N ASN A 198 -11.73 5.39 -0.48
CA ASN A 198 -10.67 5.40 0.51
C ASN A 198 -11.03 6.31 1.71
N LYS A 199 -11.57 7.51 1.44
CA LYS A 199 -12.10 8.39 2.51
C LYS A 199 -13.23 7.73 3.29
N LEU A 200 -14.13 7.03 2.60
CA LEU A 200 -15.25 6.31 3.22
C LEU A 200 -14.75 5.20 4.15
N VAL A 201 -13.79 4.39 3.70
CA VAL A 201 -13.15 3.32 4.48
C VAL A 201 -12.44 3.91 5.70
N LEU A 202 -11.63 4.96 5.53
CA LEU A 202 -10.94 5.64 6.64
C LEU A 202 -11.93 6.19 7.67
N GLN A 203 -12.97 6.91 7.25
CA GLN A 203 -13.98 7.44 8.17
C GLN A 203 -14.74 6.33 8.90
N THR A 204 -14.98 5.21 8.23
CA THR A 204 -15.72 4.08 8.81
C THR A 204 -14.85 3.30 9.80
N ALA A 205 -13.56 3.11 9.49
CA ALA A 205 -12.58 2.55 10.41
C ALA A 205 -12.44 3.41 11.67
N GLN A 206 -12.29 4.72 11.52
CA GLN A 206 -12.24 5.68 12.64
C GLN A 206 -13.52 5.65 13.50
N ARG A 207 -14.67 5.31 12.90
CA ARG A 207 -15.93 5.20 13.65
C ARG A 207 -16.07 3.90 14.44
N LYS A 208 -15.36 2.84 14.05
CA LYS A 208 -15.39 1.53 14.72
C LYS A 208 -14.41 1.42 15.88
N ASP A 209 -13.45 2.34 16.01
CA ASP A 209 -12.53 2.41 17.14
C ASP A 209 -12.99 3.44 18.20
N PRO A 210 -13.68 3.00 19.26
CA PRO A 210 -14.18 3.89 20.31
C PRO A 210 -13.06 4.55 21.15
N GLU A 211 -11.85 4.00 21.17
CA GLU A 211 -10.73 4.63 21.86
C GLU A 211 -10.13 5.77 21.03
N LEU A 212 -10.00 5.58 19.73
CA LEU A 212 -9.56 6.63 18.81
C LEU A 212 -10.57 7.78 18.77
N GLN A 213 -11.88 7.49 18.79
CA GLN A 213 -12.91 8.52 18.91
C GLN A 213 -12.76 9.35 20.19
N LYS A 214 -12.52 8.70 21.34
CA LYS A 214 -12.29 9.41 22.61
C LYS A 214 -11.05 10.30 22.55
N LYS A 215 -9.96 9.85 21.91
CA LYS A 215 -8.74 10.65 21.74
C LYS A 215 -8.96 11.87 20.84
N LEU A 216 -9.63 11.69 19.70
CA LEU A 216 -9.97 12.78 18.78
C LEU A 216 -10.93 13.79 19.41
N GLN A 217 -11.92 13.31 20.17
CA GLN A 217 -12.83 14.15 20.95
C GLN A 217 -12.06 14.97 21.99
N ALA A 218 -11.17 14.33 22.76
CA ALA A 218 -10.35 15.00 23.76
C ALA A 218 -9.40 16.05 23.15
N GLU A 219 -8.85 15.79 21.96
CA GLU A 219 -8.00 16.76 21.26
C GLU A 219 -8.80 17.95 20.71
N ALA A 220 -10.00 17.70 20.18
CA ALA A 220 -10.92 18.74 19.74
C ALA A 220 -11.40 19.61 20.92
N ASP A 221 -11.74 18.99 22.05
CA ASP A 221 -12.14 19.67 23.27
C ASP A 221 -10.99 20.50 23.86
N LYS A 222 -9.75 19.96 23.82
CA LYS A 222 -8.55 20.69 24.22
C LYS A 222 -8.31 21.92 23.33
N LYS A 223 -8.37 21.78 22.01
CA LYS A 223 -8.21 22.92 21.07
C LYS A 223 -9.30 23.98 21.28
N ARG A 224 -10.54 23.55 21.51
CA ARG A 224 -11.66 24.46 21.80
C ARG A 224 -11.47 25.20 23.12
N PHE A 225 -10.98 24.51 24.14
CA PHE A 225 -10.65 25.10 25.44
C PHE A 225 -9.48 26.10 25.33
N GLU A 226 -8.44 25.76 24.58
CA GLU A 226 -7.29 26.65 24.33
C GLU A 226 -7.71 27.90 23.54
N GLN A 227 -8.58 27.79 22.55
CA GLN A 227 -9.13 28.93 21.80
C GLN A 227 -10.00 29.85 22.68
N LEU A 228 -10.86 29.27 23.53
CA LEU A 228 -11.69 30.03 24.46
C LEU A 228 -10.85 30.75 25.52
N ASN A 229 -9.82 30.08 26.05
CA ASN A 229 -8.90 30.68 27.02
C ASN A 229 -7.98 31.72 26.39
N ALA A 230 -7.53 31.52 25.14
CA ALA A 230 -6.80 32.54 24.40
C ALA A 230 -7.67 33.79 24.19
N GLY A 231 -8.94 33.63 23.81
CA GLY A 231 -9.89 34.73 23.71
C GLY A 231 -10.13 35.44 25.05
N ALA A 232 -10.26 34.70 26.15
CA ALA A 232 -10.45 35.26 27.49
C ALA A 232 -9.20 35.99 28.01
N ALA A 233 -8.00 35.43 27.81
CA ALA A 233 -6.74 36.04 28.21
C ALA A 233 -6.45 37.34 27.43
N VAL A 234 -6.81 37.37 26.14
CA VAL A 234 -6.70 38.58 25.30
C VAL A 234 -7.65 39.67 25.80
N ARG A 235 -8.92 39.33 26.12
CA ARG A 235 -9.89 40.28 26.69
C ARG A 235 -9.44 40.85 28.05
N GLU A 236 -8.88 40.00 28.91
CA GLU A 236 -8.38 40.43 30.23
C GLU A 236 -7.12 41.31 30.13
N HIS A 237 -6.26 41.05 29.14
CA HIS A 237 -5.10 41.89 28.85
C HIS A 237 -5.51 43.30 28.36
N TYR A 238 -6.48 43.39 27.44
CA TYR A 238 -7.04 44.68 27.00
C TYR A 238 -7.75 45.44 28.11
N ARG A 239 -8.44 44.73 29.01
CA ARG A 239 -9.08 45.31 30.19
C ARG A 239 -8.06 45.95 31.14
N ARG A 240 -6.92 45.29 31.37
CA ARG A 240 -5.82 45.85 32.19
C ARG A 240 -5.14 47.06 31.55
N MET A 241 -5.20 47.19 30.22
CA MET A 241 -4.70 48.35 29.47
C MET A 241 -5.74 49.48 29.33
N ASN A 242 -6.91 49.37 29.98
CA ASN A 242 -8.00 50.35 29.92
C ASN A 242 -8.56 50.58 28.49
N ILE A 243 -8.45 49.57 27.63
CA ILE A 243 -9.00 49.59 26.27
C ILE A 243 -10.35 48.86 26.29
N VAL A 244 -11.43 49.56 25.93
CA VAL A 244 -12.78 48.98 25.84
C VAL A 244 -12.90 48.23 24.51
N VAL A 245 -13.09 46.91 24.58
CA VAL A 245 -13.36 46.07 23.41
C VAL A 245 -14.89 45.96 23.23
N PRO A 246 -15.45 46.30 22.05
CA PRO A 246 -16.89 46.15 21.78
C PRO A 246 -17.33 44.68 21.84
N ASP A 247 -18.59 44.44 22.24
CA ASP A 247 -19.12 43.10 22.53
C ASP A 247 -19.18 42.14 21.31
N ASP A 248 -19.00 42.65 20.08
CA ASP A 248 -19.14 41.90 18.82
C ASP A 248 -17.81 41.46 18.19
N PHE A 249 -16.77 41.17 18.99
CA PHE A 249 -15.47 40.63 18.54
C PHE A 249 -15.22 39.17 18.94
#